data_AF-E3N7G0-F1
#
_entry.id   AF-E3N7G0-F1
#
_cell.length_a   1.000
_cell.length_b   1.000
_cell.length_c   1.000
_cell.angle_alpha   90.00
_cell.angle_beta   90.00
_cell.angle_gamma   90.00
#
_symmetry.space_group_name_H-M   'P 1'
#
loop_
_entity.id
_entity.type
_entity.pdbx_description
1 polymer ?
#
loop_
_entity_poly.entity_id
_entity_poly.type
_entity_poly.pdbx_seq_one_letter_code
_entity_poly.pdbx_strand_id
1 'polypeptide(L)'
;MPAASVIVVASIAFLSAQTSCFLNFFLLYSIFFKKKSPIKPDWSLIYFRFGADSVYTLFIALNMLYYLLLQISSVFNFKNFIFYLLWPSLTLGTIRATVVFLITLDRVIAAYIPVFYHNYRSRIPIIVVFTTIICYIVFEQYVLFGFCGYEIDVPLTCDNLRCAISQCYYEYWLWYEQIMYVLIGILTISLVFRLFVWNYCNGVSTSHVVTRATRIALLESVMICTFDAFPSFLLAHIPSVNFQSVGPISAASKNTGFVIEAIIICRLLIFKKESVQPMWSTSRISPSS
;
A
#
# COMPACT_ATOMS: atom_id res chain seq x y z
N MET A 1 13.45 9.17 24.05
CA MET A 1 12.03 9.60 24.10
C MET A 1 11.42 9.17 25.44
N PRO A 2 10.67 10.03 26.14
CA PRO A 2 9.99 9.62 27.37
C PRO A 2 8.95 8.53 27.09
N ALA A 3 8.81 7.53 27.97
CA ALA A 3 7.91 6.38 27.78
C ALA A 3 6.48 6.78 27.38
N ALA A 4 5.96 7.88 27.95
CA ALA A 4 4.66 8.44 27.59
C ALA A 4 4.52 8.81 26.10
N SER A 5 5.57 9.33 25.47
CA SER A 5 5.55 9.69 24.04
C SER A 5 5.42 8.45 23.14
N VAL A 6 6.04 7.33 23.52
CA VAL A 6 5.98 6.09 22.74
C VAL A 6 4.59 5.46 22.83
N ILE A 7 3.98 5.48 24.02
CA ILE A 7 2.60 5.00 24.24
C ILE A 7 1.60 5.82 23.42
N VAL A 8 1.74 7.15 23.40
CA VAL A 8 0.89 8.03 22.59
C VAL A 8 1.02 7.71 21.11
N VAL A 9 2.24 7.58 20.60
CA VAL A 9 2.49 7.23 19.19
C VAL A 9 1.93 5.85 18.83
N ALA A 10 2.13 4.85 19.68
CA ALA A 10 1.58 3.51 19.47
C ALA A 10 0.04 3.50 19.49
N SER A 11 -0.58 4.31 20.35
CA SER A 11 -2.04 4.48 20.41
C SER A 11 -2.58 5.14 19.13
N ILE A 12 -1.89 6.15 18.60
CA ILE A 12 -2.22 6.76 17.30
C ILE A 12 -2.08 5.74 16.17
N ALA A 13 -0.99 4.95 16.16
CA ALA A 13 -0.77 3.90 15.18
C ALA A 13 -1.87 2.83 15.22
N PHE A 14 -2.32 2.44 16.41
CA PHE A 14 -3.41 1.51 16.62
C PHE A 14 -4.75 2.04 16.09
N LEU A 15 -5.14 3.26 16.48
CA LEU A 15 -6.41 3.87 16.05
C LEU A 15 -6.45 4.11 14.54
N SER A 16 -5.33 4.56 13.95
CA SER A 16 -5.21 4.74 12.51
C SER A 16 -5.28 3.40 11.76
N ALA A 17 -4.61 2.35 12.24
CA ALA A 17 -4.70 1.01 11.66
C ALA A 17 -6.15 0.47 11.65
N GLN A 18 -6.86 0.58 12.77
CA GLN A 18 -8.26 0.18 12.87
C GLN A 18 -9.15 0.95 11.90
N THR A 19 -8.96 2.27 11.83
CA THR A 19 -9.72 3.14 10.91
C THR A 19 -9.46 2.75 9.46
N SER A 20 -8.20 2.53 9.06
CA SER A 20 -7.86 2.08 7.72
C SER A 20 -8.43 0.71 7.39
N CYS A 21 -8.35 -0.24 8.32
CA CYS A 21 -8.92 -1.57 8.14
C CYS A 21 -10.43 -1.47 7.86
N PHE A 22 -11.15 -0.69 8.67
CA PHE A 22 -12.58 -0.47 8.52
C PHE A 22 -12.92 0.21 7.19
N LEU A 23 -12.20 1.27 6.80
CA LEU A 23 -12.47 1.99 5.56
C LEU A 23 -12.20 1.15 4.31
N ASN A 24 -11.09 0.40 4.27
CA ASN A 24 -10.78 -0.49 3.15
C ASN A 24 -11.78 -1.65 3.04
N PHE A 25 -12.19 -2.22 4.18
CA PHE A 25 -13.23 -3.24 4.21
C PHE A 25 -14.58 -2.67 3.75
N PHE A 26 -14.93 -1.46 4.21
CA PHE A 26 -16.14 -0.76 3.79
C PHE A 26 -16.16 -0.45 2.29
N LEU A 27 -15.02 -0.09 1.71
CA LEU A 27 -14.85 0.10 0.26
C LEU A 27 -15.16 -1.19 -0.50
N LEU A 28 -14.51 -2.30 -0.12
CA LEU A 28 -14.75 -3.61 -0.72
C LEU A 28 -16.22 -4.03 -0.60
N TYR A 29 -16.77 -3.92 0.61
CA TYR A 29 -18.17 -4.25 0.87
C TYR A 29 -19.14 -3.39 0.03
N SER A 30 -18.86 -2.09 -0.08
CA SER A 30 -19.68 -1.17 -0.87
C SER A 30 -19.63 -1.45 -2.38
N ILE A 31 -18.48 -1.91 -2.88
CA ILE A 31 -18.27 -2.23 -4.31
C ILE A 31 -18.91 -3.59 -4.65
N PHE A 32 -18.62 -4.64 -3.90
CA PHE A 32 -19.05 -6.00 -4.23
C PHE A 32 -20.48 -6.32 -3.79
N PHE A 33 -20.86 -5.96 -2.55
CA PHE A 33 -22.16 -6.33 -1.99
C PHE A 33 -23.23 -5.27 -2.27
N LYS A 34 -22.94 -4.00 -1.99
CA LYS A 34 -23.91 -2.92 -2.22
C LYS A 34 -23.96 -2.44 -3.67
N LYS A 35 -23.06 -2.93 -4.54
CA LYS A 35 -22.94 -2.56 -5.96
C LYS A 35 -23.03 -1.05 -6.19
N LYS A 36 -22.49 -0.24 -5.26
CA LYS A 36 -22.53 1.23 -5.35
C LYS A 36 -21.69 1.78 -6.51
N SER A 37 -20.82 0.96 -7.09
CA SER A 37 -19.96 1.31 -8.22
C SER A 37 -19.91 0.16 -9.22
N PRO A 38 -19.87 0.42 -10.55
CA PRO A 38 -19.74 -0.64 -11.54
C PRO A 38 -18.39 -1.36 -11.39
N ILE A 39 -18.43 -2.68 -11.30
CA ILE A 39 -17.22 -3.52 -11.26
C ILE A 39 -16.57 -3.46 -12.64
N LYS A 40 -15.34 -2.94 -12.69
CA LYS A 40 -14.56 -2.84 -13.93
C LYS A 40 -13.35 -3.78 -13.87
N PRO A 41 -13.08 -4.59 -14.90
CA PRO A 41 -11.92 -5.50 -14.91
C PRO A 41 -10.59 -4.73 -14.83
N ASP A 42 -10.55 -3.50 -15.34
CA ASP A 42 -9.40 -2.58 -15.27
C ASP A 42 -8.99 -2.17 -13.84
N TRP A 43 -9.87 -2.44 -12.87
CA TRP A 43 -9.74 -2.09 -11.45
C TRP A 43 -9.49 -3.31 -10.56
N SER A 44 -9.40 -4.51 -11.15
CA SER A 44 -9.17 -5.77 -10.43
C SER A 44 -7.98 -5.72 -9.48
N LEU A 45 -6.83 -5.23 -9.95
CA LEU A 45 -5.62 -4.98 -9.16
C LEU A 45 -5.85 -4.04 -7.98
N ILE A 46 -6.67 -2.99 -8.17
CA ILE A 46 -7.01 -2.02 -7.13
C ILE A 46 -7.91 -2.66 -6.07
N TYR A 47 -8.84 -3.53 -6.47
CA TYR A 47 -9.68 -4.26 -5.52
C TYR A 47 -8.87 -5.27 -4.70
N PHE A 48 -7.95 -6.00 -5.35
CA PHE A 48 -7.02 -6.88 -4.67
C PHE A 48 -6.20 -6.12 -3.62
N ARG A 49 -5.70 -4.93 -4.00
CA ARG A 49 -4.98 -4.04 -3.10
C ARG A 49 -5.80 -3.63 -1.88
N PHE A 50 -7.08 -3.24 -2.02
CA PHE A 50 -7.92 -2.92 -0.85
C PHE A 50 -8.04 -4.11 0.11
N GLY A 51 -8.10 -5.34 -0.42
CA GLY A 51 -8.10 -6.55 0.39
C GLY A 51 -6.79 -6.74 1.15
N ALA A 52 -5.67 -6.61 0.44
CA ALA A 52 -4.33 -6.70 1.04
C ALA A 52 -4.12 -5.62 2.11
N ASP A 53 -4.53 -4.37 1.85
CA ASP A 53 -4.42 -3.25 2.80
C ASP A 53 -5.30 -3.47 4.04
N SER A 54 -6.50 -4.04 3.90
CA SER A 54 -7.34 -4.43 5.04
C SER A 54 -6.66 -5.50 5.90
N VAL A 55 -6.12 -6.56 5.30
CA VAL A 55 -5.45 -7.64 6.05
C VAL A 55 -4.18 -7.12 6.72
N TYR A 56 -3.35 -6.35 6.00
CA TYR A 56 -2.14 -5.74 6.53
C TYR A 56 -2.44 -4.84 7.74
N THR A 57 -3.41 -3.92 7.62
CA THR A 57 -3.75 -3.00 8.71
C THR A 57 -4.38 -3.70 9.91
N LEU A 58 -5.06 -4.84 9.72
CA LEU A 58 -5.52 -5.70 10.81
C LEU A 58 -4.33 -6.28 11.61
N PHE A 59 -3.33 -6.85 10.93
CA PHE A 59 -2.14 -7.39 11.61
C PHE A 59 -1.33 -6.30 12.33
N ILE A 60 -1.20 -5.11 11.73
CA ILE A 60 -0.58 -3.96 12.39
C ILE A 60 -1.37 -3.53 13.64
N ALA A 61 -2.71 -3.54 13.59
CA ALA A 61 -3.54 -3.24 14.76
C ALA A 61 -3.33 -4.26 15.88
N LEU A 62 -3.26 -5.57 15.56
CA LEU A 62 -2.97 -6.62 16.54
C LEU A 62 -1.58 -6.46 17.16
N ASN A 63 -0.58 -6.16 16.34
CA ASN A 63 0.79 -5.93 16.79
C ASN A 63 0.89 -4.70 17.72
N MET A 64 0.27 -3.57 17.35
CA MET A 64 0.25 -2.36 18.20
C MET A 64 -0.55 -2.57 19.49
N LEU A 65 -1.65 -3.33 19.45
CA LEU A 65 -2.39 -3.71 20.65
C LEU A 65 -1.51 -4.55 21.58
N TYR A 66 -0.81 -5.54 21.05
CA TYR A 66 0.11 -6.37 21.83
C TYR A 66 1.23 -5.55 22.45
N TYR A 67 1.84 -4.64 21.68
CA TYR A 67 2.83 -3.70 22.18
C TYR A 67 2.30 -2.85 23.34
N LEU A 68 1.09 -2.30 23.24
CA LEU A 68 0.46 -1.52 24.32
C LEU A 68 0.18 -2.38 25.57
N LEU A 69 -0.25 -3.63 25.41
CA LEU A 69 -0.48 -4.55 26.52
C LEU A 69 0.80 -4.84 27.31
N LEU A 70 1.94 -5.02 26.62
CA LEU A 70 3.25 -5.22 27.24
C LEU A 70 3.71 -4.01 28.06
N GLN A 71 3.31 -2.79 27.67
CA GLN A 71 3.61 -1.57 28.44
C GLN A 71 2.78 -1.48 29.73
N ILE A 72 1.60 -2.11 29.77
CA ILE A 72 0.72 -2.12 30.96
C ILE A 72 1.16 -3.22 31.93
N SER A 73 1.46 -4.42 31.41
CA SER A 73 1.85 -5.56 32.24
C SER A 73 2.72 -6.55 31.47
N SER A 74 3.82 -6.98 32.10
CA SER A 74 4.71 -8.03 31.58
C SER A 74 4.09 -9.43 31.63
N VAL A 75 2.92 -9.60 32.27
CA VAL A 75 2.21 -10.89 32.34
C VAL A 75 1.73 -11.38 30.97
N PHE A 76 1.51 -10.47 30.02
CA PHE A 76 1.11 -10.81 28.65
C PHE A 76 2.29 -11.23 27.76
N ASN A 77 3.51 -11.33 28.31
CA ASN A 77 4.68 -11.68 27.55
C ASN A 77 4.77 -13.21 27.35
N PHE A 78 4.49 -13.66 26.14
CA PHE A 78 4.54 -15.06 25.75
C PHE A 78 5.73 -15.28 24.82
N LYS A 79 6.52 -16.32 25.09
CA LYS A 79 7.69 -16.67 24.28
C LYS A 79 7.29 -16.78 22.80
N ASN A 80 8.09 -16.16 21.92
CA ASN A 80 7.91 -16.16 20.46
C ASN A 80 6.61 -15.51 19.95
N PHE A 81 5.68 -15.07 20.80
CA PHE A 81 4.38 -14.54 20.35
C PHE A 81 4.52 -13.24 19.56
N ILE A 82 5.47 -12.38 19.97
CA ILE A 82 5.80 -11.15 19.25
C ILE A 82 6.27 -11.43 17.81
N PHE A 83 7.02 -12.52 17.59
CA PHE A 83 7.46 -12.93 16.26
C PHE A 83 6.27 -13.34 15.39
N TYR A 84 5.32 -14.12 15.92
CA TYR A 84 4.13 -14.55 15.16
C TYR A 84 3.18 -13.40 14.79
N LEU A 85 3.23 -12.26 15.50
CA LEU A 85 2.50 -11.04 15.13
C LEU A 85 3.28 -10.16 14.15
N LEU A 86 4.60 -10.04 14.36
CA LEU A 86 5.47 -9.21 13.51
C LEU A 86 5.70 -9.83 12.14
N TRP A 87 5.96 -11.13 12.07
CA TRP A 87 6.32 -11.82 10.83
C TRP A 87 5.27 -11.67 9.71
N PRO A 88 3.98 -11.93 9.96
CA PRO A 88 2.94 -11.66 8.97
C PRO A 88 2.87 -10.19 8.59
N SER A 89 3.05 -9.27 9.55
CA SER A 89 3.02 -7.82 9.29
C SER A 89 4.14 -7.40 8.33
N LEU A 90 5.37 -7.89 8.52
CA LEU A 90 6.51 -7.61 7.65
C LEU A 90 6.30 -8.16 6.24
N THR A 91 5.87 -9.43 6.16
CA THR A 91 5.62 -10.11 4.88
C THR A 91 4.47 -9.44 4.10
N LEU A 92 3.38 -9.07 4.78
CA LEU A 92 2.27 -8.36 4.14
C LEU A 92 2.69 -6.96 3.70
N GLY A 93 3.56 -6.28 4.45
CA GLY A 93 4.16 -5.00 4.07
C GLY A 93 4.98 -5.10 2.78
N THR A 94 5.82 -6.13 2.65
CA THR A 94 6.63 -6.33 1.44
C THR A 94 5.76 -6.73 0.24
N ILE A 95 4.80 -7.64 0.41
CA ILE A 95 3.80 -7.99 -0.63
C ILE A 95 3.08 -6.73 -1.11
N ARG A 96 2.66 -5.87 -0.19
CA ARG A 96 1.95 -4.64 -0.51
C ARG A 96 2.81 -3.72 -1.38
N ALA A 97 4.07 -3.47 -1.01
CA ALA A 97 4.99 -2.67 -1.82
C ALA A 97 5.16 -3.25 -3.23
N THR A 98 5.22 -4.58 -3.37
CA THR A 98 5.25 -5.28 -4.66
C THR A 98 3.98 -5.03 -5.48
N VAL A 99 2.81 -5.12 -4.86
CA VAL A 99 1.52 -4.88 -5.52
C VAL A 99 1.44 -3.45 -6.03
N VAL A 100 1.85 -2.46 -5.22
CA VAL A 100 1.92 -1.06 -5.66
C VAL A 100 2.84 -0.90 -6.85
N PHE A 101 4.05 -1.46 -6.78
CA PHE A 101 5.01 -1.40 -7.88
C PHE A 101 4.42 -1.98 -9.17
N LEU A 102 3.78 -3.14 -9.10
CA LEU A 102 3.12 -3.78 -10.25
C LEU A 102 1.96 -2.93 -10.79
N ILE A 103 1.18 -2.29 -9.93
CA ILE A 103 0.11 -1.35 -10.34
C ILE A 103 0.71 -0.16 -11.07
N THR A 104 1.75 0.47 -10.52
CA THR A 104 2.38 1.65 -11.15
C THR A 104 3.03 1.27 -12.49
N LEU A 105 3.68 0.10 -12.57
CA LEU A 105 4.23 -0.43 -13.80
C LEU A 105 3.13 -0.69 -14.85
N ASP A 106 2.02 -1.33 -14.46
CA ASP A 106 0.85 -1.52 -15.32
C ASP A 106 0.33 -0.18 -15.87
N ARG A 107 0.30 0.88 -15.05
CA ARG A 107 -0.11 2.22 -15.51
C ARG A 107 0.91 2.88 -16.43
N VAL A 108 2.20 2.69 -16.20
CA VAL A 108 3.24 3.17 -17.12
C VAL A 108 3.13 2.45 -18.46
N ILE A 109 2.96 1.14 -18.49
CA ILE A 109 2.78 0.38 -19.74
C ILE A 109 1.50 0.84 -20.47
N ALA A 110 0.38 0.96 -19.75
CA ALA A 110 -0.89 1.43 -20.30
C ALA A 110 -0.77 2.84 -20.88
N ALA A 111 0.00 3.70 -20.23
CA ALA A 111 0.32 4.99 -20.76
C ALA A 111 1.16 4.80 -22.04
N TYR A 112 2.39 4.27 -21.92
CA TYR A 112 3.44 4.35 -22.96
C TYR A 112 3.09 3.55 -24.22
N ILE A 113 2.36 2.44 -24.08
CA ILE A 113 2.04 1.52 -25.18
C ILE A 113 0.54 1.15 -25.14
N PRO A 114 -0.38 2.10 -25.42
CA PRO A 114 -1.81 1.92 -25.17
C PRO A 114 -2.46 0.87 -26.09
N VAL A 115 -1.99 0.74 -27.34
CA VAL A 115 -2.55 -0.20 -28.34
C VAL A 115 -2.24 -1.65 -27.97
N PHE A 116 -0.99 -1.94 -27.60
CA PHE A 116 -0.59 -3.27 -27.13
C PHE A 116 -1.31 -3.64 -25.84
N TYR A 117 -1.43 -2.66 -24.94
CA TYR A 117 -2.10 -2.84 -23.66
C TYR A 117 -3.59 -3.20 -23.83
N HIS A 118 -4.34 -2.52 -24.69
CA HIS A 118 -5.75 -2.84 -24.90
C HIS A 118 -5.98 -4.27 -25.42
N ASN A 119 -5.11 -4.75 -26.30
CA ASN A 119 -5.25 -6.07 -26.95
C ASN A 119 -4.88 -7.25 -26.04
N TYR A 120 -3.91 -7.09 -25.13
CA TYR A 120 -3.36 -8.19 -24.31
C TYR A 120 -3.76 -8.16 -22.82
N ARG A 121 -4.44 -7.10 -22.35
CA ARG A 121 -4.74 -6.89 -20.91
C ARG A 121 -5.67 -7.92 -20.27
N SER A 122 -6.60 -8.54 -21.01
CA SER A 122 -7.76 -9.19 -20.40
C SER A 122 -7.47 -10.42 -19.52
N ARG A 123 -6.26 -11.04 -19.60
CA ARG A 123 -5.90 -12.23 -18.78
C ARG A 123 -4.51 -12.24 -18.15
N ILE A 124 -3.58 -11.42 -18.61
CA ILE A 124 -2.16 -11.47 -18.20
C ILE A 124 -1.88 -10.86 -16.80
N PRO A 125 -2.46 -9.72 -16.36
CA PRO A 125 -1.94 -9.02 -15.20
C PRO A 125 -2.24 -9.73 -13.87
N ILE A 126 -3.41 -10.37 -13.72
CA ILE A 126 -3.79 -11.01 -12.44
C ILE A 126 -2.97 -12.28 -12.17
N ILE A 127 -2.82 -13.15 -13.17
CA ILE A 127 -2.06 -14.40 -13.01
C ILE A 127 -0.60 -14.07 -12.69
N VAL A 128 0.01 -13.14 -13.43
CA VAL A 128 1.39 -12.69 -13.19
C VAL A 128 1.56 -12.12 -11.78
N VAL A 129 0.59 -11.34 -11.28
CA VAL A 129 0.62 -10.80 -9.91
C VAL A 129 0.58 -11.91 -8.87
N PHE A 130 -0.36 -12.85 -8.98
CA PHE A 130 -0.46 -13.97 -8.03
C PHE A 130 0.79 -14.84 -8.04
N THR A 131 1.32 -15.18 -9.23
CA THR A 131 2.57 -15.95 -9.34
C THR A 131 3.73 -15.20 -8.71
N THR A 132 3.86 -13.89 -8.98
CA THR A 132 4.93 -13.04 -8.40
C THR A 132 4.84 -13.00 -6.87
N ILE A 133 3.64 -12.84 -6.31
CA ILE A 133 3.42 -12.82 -4.85
C ILE A 133 3.81 -14.16 -4.22
N ILE A 134 3.37 -15.29 -4.80
CA ILE A 134 3.68 -16.62 -4.26
C ILE A 134 5.19 -16.88 -4.30
N CYS A 135 5.84 -16.60 -5.44
CA CYS A 135 7.29 -16.73 -5.56
C CYS A 135 8.03 -15.87 -4.53
N TYR A 136 7.55 -14.64 -4.32
CA TYR A 136 8.15 -13.73 -3.36
C TYR A 136 7.97 -14.20 -1.91
N ILE A 137 6.79 -14.72 -1.53
CA ILE A 137 6.58 -15.29 -0.18
C ILE A 137 7.56 -16.42 0.09
N VAL A 138 7.76 -17.33 -0.87
CA VAL A 138 8.73 -18.44 -0.76
C VAL A 138 10.15 -17.90 -0.62
N PHE A 139 10.49 -16.87 -1.40
CA PHE A 139 11.79 -16.19 -1.31
C PHE A 139 12.02 -15.57 0.07
N GLU A 140 11.03 -14.88 0.65
CA GLU A 140 11.13 -14.31 2.00
C GLU A 140 11.37 -15.38 3.07
N GLN A 141 10.69 -16.55 2.97
CA GLN A 141 10.95 -17.66 3.89
C GLN A 141 12.38 -18.18 3.75
N TYR A 142 12.87 -18.31 2.52
CA TYR A 142 14.25 -18.72 2.24
C TYR A 142 15.26 -17.72 2.78
N VAL A 143 15.02 -16.41 2.63
CA VAL A 143 15.92 -15.37 3.16
C VAL A 143 15.97 -15.43 4.69
N LEU A 144 14.83 -15.56 5.36
CA LEU A 144 14.78 -15.60 6.82
C LEU A 144 15.46 -16.86 7.39
N PHE A 145 14.99 -18.04 6.98
CA PHE A 145 15.41 -19.31 7.59
C PHE A 145 16.65 -19.92 6.93
N GLY A 146 16.83 -19.72 5.63
CA GLY A 146 17.96 -20.27 4.87
C GLY A 146 19.17 -19.34 4.89
N PHE A 147 19.05 -18.14 4.29
CA PHE A 147 20.17 -17.22 4.13
C PHE A 147 20.62 -16.59 5.44
N CYS A 148 19.68 -16.07 6.23
CA CYS A 148 19.99 -15.47 7.53
C CYS A 148 20.07 -16.49 8.67
N GLY A 149 19.74 -17.77 8.44
CA GLY A 149 19.83 -18.84 9.43
C GLY A 149 19.03 -18.56 10.72
N TYR A 150 17.90 -17.86 10.63
CA TYR A 150 17.16 -17.44 11.82
C TYR A 150 16.47 -18.63 12.50
N GLU A 151 16.74 -18.81 13.79
CA GLU A 151 16.01 -19.74 14.66
C GLU A 151 14.99 -18.96 15.50
N ILE A 152 13.78 -19.52 15.66
CA ILE A 152 12.69 -18.86 16.39
C ILE A 152 12.93 -19.00 17.90
N ASP A 153 13.79 -18.16 18.44
CA ASP A 153 14.07 -18.05 19.87
C ASP A 153 14.10 -16.59 20.34
N VAL A 154 12.92 -15.98 20.42
CA VAL A 154 12.80 -14.59 20.84
C VAL A 154 12.82 -14.50 22.36
N PRO A 155 13.68 -13.66 22.97
CA PRO A 155 13.76 -13.53 24.42
C PRO A 155 12.49 -12.88 24.98
N LEU A 156 12.09 -13.29 26.19
CA LEU A 156 10.94 -12.73 26.91
C LEU A 156 11.11 -11.25 27.24
N THR A 157 12.30 -10.68 27.18
CA THR A 157 12.52 -9.25 27.36
C THR A 157 12.34 -8.44 26.07
N CYS A 158 11.99 -9.09 24.96
CA CYS A 158 11.84 -8.42 23.68
C CYS A 158 10.50 -7.70 23.55
N ASP A 159 10.57 -6.40 23.32
CA ASP A 159 9.44 -5.49 23.14
C ASP A 159 9.44 -4.78 21.78
N ASN A 160 10.44 -5.03 20.93
CA ASN A 160 10.70 -4.25 19.72
C ASN A 160 11.01 -5.15 18.50
N LEU A 161 10.78 -4.62 17.29
CA LEU A 161 11.05 -5.33 16.03
C LEU A 161 12.49 -5.87 15.96
N ARG A 162 13.48 -5.07 16.41
CA ARG A 162 14.91 -5.40 16.26
C ARG A 162 15.38 -6.59 17.09
N CYS A 163 14.69 -6.93 18.18
CA CYS A 163 14.99 -8.12 18.99
C CYS A 163 14.15 -9.34 18.61
N ALA A 164 13.09 -9.14 17.83
CA ALA A 164 12.17 -10.20 17.42
C ALA A 164 12.57 -10.89 16.12
N ILE A 165 13.50 -10.31 15.35
CA ILE A 165 14.06 -10.86 14.11
C ILE A 165 15.58 -10.67 14.09
N SER A 166 16.29 -11.46 13.28
CA SER A 166 17.73 -11.30 13.11
C SER A 166 18.09 -9.96 12.49
N GLN A 167 19.28 -9.45 12.84
CA GLN A 167 19.81 -8.23 12.23
C GLN A 167 19.99 -8.38 10.71
N CYS A 168 20.42 -9.56 10.24
CA CYS A 168 20.53 -9.89 8.82
C CYS A 168 19.20 -9.66 8.07
N TYR A 169 18.09 -10.20 8.61
CA TYR A 169 16.78 -10.05 7.98
C TYR A 169 16.27 -8.60 8.06
N TYR A 170 16.51 -7.93 9.19
CA TYR A 170 16.12 -6.53 9.37
C TYR A 170 16.78 -5.60 8.34
N GLU A 171 18.08 -5.78 8.09
CA GLU A 171 18.81 -5.00 7.09
C GLU A 171 18.32 -5.30 5.67
N TYR A 172 18.12 -6.58 5.33
CA TYR A 172 17.52 -6.99 4.05
C TYR A 172 16.15 -6.34 3.82
N TRP A 173 15.27 -6.40 4.82
CA TRP A 173 13.92 -5.85 4.74
C TRP A 173 13.94 -4.33 4.51
N LEU A 174 14.79 -3.60 5.23
CA LEU A 174 14.97 -2.16 5.03
C LEU A 174 15.47 -1.83 3.62
N TRP A 175 16.48 -2.57 3.13
CA TRP A 175 17.01 -2.37 1.78
C TRP A 175 15.95 -2.63 0.70
N TYR A 176 15.18 -3.70 0.86
CA TYR A 176 14.09 -4.02 -0.05
C TYR A 176 13.05 -2.90 -0.10
N GLU A 177 12.61 -2.43 1.07
CA GLU A 177 11.61 -1.37 1.18
C GLU A 177 12.09 -0.07 0.50
N GLN A 178 13.34 0.33 0.73
CA GLN A 178 13.94 1.50 0.10
C GLN A 178 14.01 1.38 -1.43
N ILE A 179 14.50 0.24 -1.95
CA ILE A 179 14.62 0.01 -3.39
C ILE A 179 13.24 0.08 -4.06
N MET A 180 12.23 -0.57 -3.46
CA MET A 180 10.87 -0.57 -4.00
C MET A 180 10.28 0.83 -4.07
N TYR A 181 10.43 1.65 -3.03
CA TYR A 181 9.93 3.03 -3.04
C TYR A 181 10.63 3.91 -4.05
N VAL A 182 11.94 3.76 -4.24
CA VAL A 182 12.69 4.48 -5.29
C VAL A 182 12.17 4.10 -6.68
N LEU A 183 11.98 2.80 -6.95
CA LEU A 183 11.45 2.32 -8.23
C LEU A 183 10.02 2.85 -8.48
N ILE A 184 9.14 2.79 -7.47
CA ILE A 184 7.79 3.37 -7.55
C ILE A 184 7.86 4.87 -7.86
N GLY A 185 8.74 5.61 -7.18
CA GLY A 185 8.95 7.04 -7.40
C GLY A 185 9.37 7.35 -8.84
N ILE A 186 10.35 6.61 -9.39
CA ILE A 186 10.82 6.77 -10.77
C ILE A 186 9.69 6.52 -11.78
N LEU A 187 8.95 5.41 -11.62
CA LEU A 187 7.83 5.09 -12.49
C LEU A 187 6.72 6.15 -12.43
N THR A 188 6.48 6.72 -11.24
CA THR A 188 5.50 7.78 -11.03
C THR A 188 5.92 9.07 -11.74
N ILE A 189 7.18 9.49 -11.60
CA ILE A 189 7.71 10.65 -12.30
C ILE A 189 7.61 10.46 -13.82
N SER A 190 7.95 9.26 -14.32
CA SER A 190 7.80 8.90 -15.73
C SER A 190 6.35 9.02 -16.21
N LEU A 191 5.39 8.57 -15.40
CA LEU A 191 3.96 8.68 -15.71
C LEU A 191 3.49 10.14 -15.73
N VAL A 192 3.87 10.94 -14.72
CA VAL A 192 3.53 12.38 -14.64
C VAL A 192 4.13 13.15 -15.82
N PHE A 193 5.41 12.92 -16.12
CA PHE A 193 6.10 13.55 -17.24
C PHE A 193 5.35 13.32 -18.54
N ARG A 194 4.99 12.07 -18.82
CA ARG A 194 4.25 11.75 -20.03
C ARG A 194 2.86 12.38 -20.07
N LEU A 195 2.12 12.36 -18.95
CA LEU A 195 0.81 12.99 -18.87
C LEU A 195 0.91 14.51 -19.11
N PHE A 196 1.93 15.16 -18.58
CA PHE A 196 2.14 16.60 -18.72
C PHE A 196 2.57 16.98 -20.15
N VAL A 197 3.55 16.26 -20.71
CA VAL A 197 4.02 16.47 -22.09
C VAL A 197 2.91 16.20 -23.09
N TRP A 198 2.14 15.12 -22.93
CA TRP A 198 1.03 14.81 -23.82
C TRP A 198 -0.10 15.85 -23.74
N ASN A 199 -0.39 16.37 -22.55
CA ASN A 199 -1.40 17.40 -22.37
C ASN A 199 -0.96 18.76 -22.94
N TYR A 200 0.33 19.09 -22.79
CA TYR A 200 0.92 20.31 -23.33
C TYR A 200 1.04 20.28 -24.86
N CYS A 201 1.53 19.19 -25.44
CA CYS A 201 1.75 19.06 -26.89
C CYS A 201 0.46 18.98 -27.70
N ASN A 202 -0.63 18.41 -27.15
CA ASN A 202 -1.88 18.26 -27.89
C ASN A 202 -2.82 19.47 -27.75
N GLY A 203 -2.44 20.52 -27.00
CA GLY A 203 -3.24 21.74 -26.85
C GLY A 203 -4.67 21.51 -26.31
N VAL A 204 -4.93 20.34 -25.71
CA VAL A 204 -6.27 19.95 -25.26
C VAL A 204 -6.55 20.69 -23.95
N SER A 205 -7.63 21.48 -23.93
CA SER A 205 -8.11 22.12 -22.72
C SER A 205 -8.38 21.07 -21.64
N THR A 206 -7.69 21.26 -20.52
CA THR A 206 -7.64 20.41 -19.33
C THR A 206 -9.03 19.95 -18.87
N SER A 207 -9.30 18.64 -18.89
CA SER A 207 -10.05 17.97 -17.79
C SER A 207 -10.34 16.47 -17.98
N HIS A 208 -10.40 15.93 -19.20
CA HIS A 208 -11.04 14.62 -19.43
C HIS A 208 -10.14 13.41 -19.73
N VAL A 209 -8.83 13.57 -19.99
CA VAL A 209 -7.99 12.46 -20.49
C VAL A 209 -7.34 11.61 -19.38
N VAL A 210 -7.22 12.12 -18.14
CA VAL A 210 -6.63 11.34 -17.05
C VAL A 210 -7.66 10.36 -16.50
N THR A 211 -7.48 9.07 -16.79
CA THR A 211 -8.38 8.03 -16.28
C THR A 211 -8.39 8.04 -14.75
N ARG A 212 -9.54 7.71 -14.18
CA ARG A 212 -9.74 7.67 -12.74
C ARG A 212 -8.79 6.71 -12.03
N ALA A 213 -8.41 5.61 -12.69
CA ALA A 213 -7.42 4.66 -12.17
C ALA A 213 -6.00 5.26 -12.13
N THR A 214 -5.64 6.06 -13.14
CA THR A 214 -4.36 6.81 -13.17
C THR A 214 -4.29 7.83 -12.04
N ARG A 215 -5.39 8.55 -11.74
CA ARG A 215 -5.43 9.49 -10.60
C ARG A 215 -5.22 8.79 -9.26
N ILE A 216 -5.80 7.61 -9.09
CA ILE A 216 -5.62 6.81 -7.86
C ILE A 216 -4.16 6.36 -7.73
N ALA A 217 -3.55 5.83 -8.79
CA ALA A 217 -2.15 5.40 -8.77
C ALA A 217 -1.17 6.57 -8.50
N LEU A 218 -1.44 7.77 -9.05
CA LEU A 218 -0.67 8.97 -8.75
C LEU A 218 -0.80 9.40 -7.29
N LEU A 219 -2.02 9.40 -6.76
CA LEU A 219 -2.27 9.74 -5.36
C LEU A 219 -1.56 8.76 -4.43
N GLU A 220 -1.66 7.47 -4.70
CA GLU A 220 -0.97 6.40 -3.99
C GLU A 220 0.55 6.62 -3.96
N SER A 221 1.14 6.95 -5.11
CA SER A 221 2.58 7.18 -5.20
C SER A 221 3.02 8.42 -4.42
N VAL A 222 2.20 9.48 -4.40
CA VAL A 222 2.43 10.66 -3.54
C VAL A 222 2.34 10.28 -2.07
N MET A 223 1.34 9.49 -1.67
CA MET A 223 1.17 9.05 -0.28
C MET A 223 2.34 8.20 0.19
N ILE A 224 2.87 7.31 -0.65
CA ILE A 224 4.05 6.49 -0.33
C ILE A 224 5.29 7.37 -0.21
N CYS A 225 5.49 8.36 -1.09
CA CYS A 225 6.63 9.26 -0.98
C CYS A 225 6.59 10.08 0.33
N THR A 226 5.42 10.58 0.73
CA THR A 226 5.29 11.50 1.88
C THR A 226 5.11 10.81 3.23
N PHE A 227 4.37 9.71 3.30
CA PHE A 227 4.03 9.02 4.54
C PHE A 227 4.81 7.71 4.77
N ASP A 228 5.61 7.28 3.79
CA ASP A 228 6.35 6.02 3.88
C ASP A 228 7.86 6.22 3.67
N ALA A 229 8.25 6.64 2.47
CA ALA A 229 9.65 6.82 2.10
C ALA A 229 10.33 7.95 2.88
N PHE A 230 9.68 9.11 2.98
CA PHE A 230 10.25 10.27 3.68
C PHE A 230 10.46 10.04 5.18
N PRO A 231 9.49 9.52 5.95
CA PRO A 231 9.70 9.15 7.36
C PRO A 231 10.78 8.07 7.52
N SER A 232 10.78 7.04 6.69
CA SER A 232 11.74 5.93 6.79
C SER A 232 13.17 6.39 6.47
N PHE A 233 13.34 7.29 5.49
CA PHE A 233 14.64 7.88 5.15
C PHE A 233 15.17 8.80 6.26
N LEU A 234 14.31 9.66 6.80
CA LEU A 234 14.66 10.53 7.93
C LEU A 234 15.06 9.73 9.17
N LEU A 235 14.31 8.67 9.50
CA LEU A 235 14.60 7.81 10.65
C LEU A 235 15.88 6.99 10.45
N ALA A 236 16.26 6.64 9.23
CA ALA A 236 17.50 5.94 8.93
C ALA A 236 18.75 6.83 9.05
N HIS A 237 18.63 8.14 8.77
CA HIS A 237 19.77 9.07 8.75
C HIS A 237 19.89 9.96 10.00
N ILE A 238 18.86 10.04 10.83
CA ILE A 238 18.87 10.84 12.06
C ILE A 238 18.97 9.90 13.27
N PRO A 239 20.19 9.64 13.81
CA PRO A 239 20.39 8.75 14.95
C PRO A 239 19.86 9.30 16.30
N SER A 240 19.34 10.54 16.33
CA SER A 240 18.84 11.18 17.56
C SER A 240 17.42 10.77 17.96
N VAL A 241 16.72 10.01 17.12
CA VAL A 241 15.42 9.39 17.46
C VAL A 241 15.68 7.98 17.97
N ASN A 242 15.48 7.75 19.28
CA ASN A 242 15.73 6.46 19.94
C ASN A 242 15.29 5.27 19.08
N PHE A 243 16.19 4.31 18.84
CA PHE A 243 15.94 3.11 18.04
C PHE A 243 14.79 2.20 18.57
N GLN A 244 14.24 2.47 19.75
CA GLN A 244 13.04 1.81 20.27
C GLN A 244 11.74 2.42 19.71
N SER A 245 11.74 3.68 19.25
CA SER A 245 10.53 4.37 18.79
C SER A 245 10.33 4.35 17.27
N VAL A 246 11.33 3.90 16.49
CA VAL A 246 11.25 3.85 15.02
C VAL A 246 10.10 2.98 14.50
N GLY A 247 9.80 1.87 15.18
CA GLY A 247 8.69 0.98 14.81
C GLY A 247 7.33 1.66 14.95
N PRO A 248 6.94 2.10 16.16
CA PRO A 248 5.68 2.83 16.38
C PRO A 248 5.55 4.11 15.54
N ILE A 249 6.63 4.88 15.36
CA ILE A 249 6.61 6.11 14.55
C ILE A 249 6.38 5.80 13.07
N SER A 250 7.12 4.84 12.50
CA SER A 250 6.93 4.42 11.12
C SER A 250 5.52 3.89 10.90
N ALA A 251 5.01 3.06 11.82
CA ALA A 251 3.65 2.53 11.76
C ALA A 251 2.59 3.65 11.84
N ALA A 252 2.74 4.62 12.74
CA ALA A 252 1.82 5.75 12.86
C ALA A 252 1.77 6.60 11.58
N SER A 253 2.92 6.87 10.97
CA SER A 253 3.01 7.65 9.73
C SER A 253 2.36 6.92 8.56
N LYS A 254 2.74 5.65 8.35
CA LYS A 254 2.20 4.78 7.30
C LYS A 254 0.67 4.64 7.40
N ASN A 255 0.17 4.30 8.57
CA ASN A 255 -1.26 4.06 8.77
C ASN A 255 -2.08 5.35 8.60
N THR A 256 -1.55 6.49 9.02
CA THR A 256 -2.18 7.80 8.78
C THR A 256 -2.27 8.08 7.28
N GLY A 257 -1.22 7.76 6.52
CA GLY A 257 -1.25 7.79 5.05
C GLY A 257 -2.40 6.94 4.49
N PHE A 258 -2.60 5.73 5.00
CA PHE A 258 -3.67 4.85 4.50
C PHE A 258 -5.06 5.34 4.87
N VAL A 259 -5.24 5.96 6.04
CA VAL A 259 -6.53 6.58 6.40
C VAL A 259 -6.87 7.69 5.41
N ILE A 260 -5.91 8.59 5.13
CA ILE A 260 -6.10 9.69 4.18
C ILE A 260 -6.44 9.15 2.79
N GLU A 261 -5.68 8.16 2.32
CA GLU A 261 -5.92 7.53 1.03
C GLU A 261 -7.32 6.90 0.95
N ALA A 262 -7.69 6.08 1.93
CA ALA A 262 -8.98 5.41 1.96
C ALA A 262 -10.15 6.41 2.01
N ILE A 263 -10.01 7.54 2.73
CA ILE A 263 -11.00 8.62 2.76
C ILE A 263 -11.14 9.27 1.37
N ILE A 264 -10.04 9.59 0.71
CA ILE A 264 -10.07 10.20 -0.63
C ILE A 264 -10.70 9.24 -1.64
N ILE A 265 -10.33 7.97 -1.60
CA ILE A 265 -10.89 6.92 -2.46
C ILE A 265 -12.38 6.72 -2.16
N CYS A 266 -12.81 6.70 -0.90
CA CYS A 266 -14.23 6.68 -0.52
C CYS A 266 -14.99 7.85 -1.13
N ARG A 267 -14.48 9.07 -0.97
CA ARG A 267 -15.09 10.29 -1.55
C ARG A 267 -15.20 10.23 -3.06
N LEU A 268 -14.15 9.76 -3.72
CA LEU A 268 -14.17 9.57 -5.16
C LEU A 268 -15.21 8.50 -5.53
N LEU A 269 -15.03 7.25 -5.10
CA LEU A 269 -15.76 6.06 -5.57
C LEU A 269 -17.23 6.00 -5.16
N ILE A 270 -17.55 6.45 -3.94
CA ILE A 270 -18.89 6.25 -3.36
C ILE A 270 -19.72 7.53 -3.40
N PHE A 271 -19.10 8.68 -3.10
CA PHE A 271 -19.84 9.92 -2.89
C PHE A 271 -19.94 10.80 -4.16
N LYS A 272 -19.07 10.60 -5.16
CA LYS A 272 -19.24 11.24 -6.46
C LYS A 272 -20.21 10.44 -7.32
N LYS A 273 -21.51 10.73 -7.17
CA LYS A 273 -22.57 10.30 -8.09
C LYS A 273 -22.22 10.81 -9.49
N GLU A 274 -22.39 9.98 -10.52
CA GLU A 274 -22.16 10.35 -11.91
C GLU A 274 -22.94 11.63 -12.26
N SER A 275 -22.24 12.75 -12.40
CA SER A 275 -22.62 13.79 -13.35
C SER A 275 -21.93 13.47 -14.68
N VAL A 276 -22.17 12.27 -15.22
CA VAL A 276 -21.91 11.96 -16.62
C VAL A 276 -23.28 11.99 -17.27
N GLN A 277 -23.61 13.12 -17.90
CA GLN A 277 -24.77 13.16 -18.79
C GLN A 277 -24.61 12.07 -19.86
N PRO A 278 -25.67 11.31 -20.18
CA PRO A 278 -25.65 10.47 -21.36
C PRO A 278 -25.72 11.43 -22.56
N MET A 279 -24.65 11.51 -23.33
CA MET A 279 -24.66 12.30 -24.55
C MET A 279 -24.31 11.44 -25.76
N TRP A 280 -25.37 11.20 -26.54
CA TRP A 280 -25.45 10.85 -27.96
C TRP A 280 -25.34 9.37 -28.36
N SER A 281 -26.50 8.75 -28.62
CA SER A 281 -26.63 7.85 -29.76
C SER A 281 -26.99 8.70 -30.98
N THR A 282 -26.06 8.82 -31.91
CA THR A 282 -26.25 9.46 -33.20
C THR A 282 -26.87 8.45 -34.17
N SER A 283 -28.02 8.76 -34.75
CA SER A 283 -28.46 8.26 -36.05
C SER A 283 -29.54 9.22 -36.55
N ARG A 284 -29.61 9.73 -37.77
CA ARG A 284 -28.91 9.49 -39.05
C ARG A 284 -29.17 10.75 -39.88
N ILE A 285 -28.16 11.29 -40.56
CA ILE A 285 -28.39 12.12 -41.74
C ILE A 285 -28.50 11.18 -42.93
N SER A 286 -29.57 11.30 -43.71
CA SER A 286 -29.58 10.93 -45.13
C SER A 286 -30.52 11.87 -45.91
N PRO A 287 -30.25 12.13 -47.20
CA PRO A 287 -30.63 13.34 -47.92
C PRO A 287 -31.93 13.24 -48.74
N SER A 288 -32.44 14.41 -49.13
CA SER A 288 -33.24 14.77 -50.32
C SER A 288 -34.40 13.87 -50.78
N SER A 289 -35.60 14.44 -50.74
CA SER A 289 -36.52 14.57 -51.89
C SER A 289 -37.52 15.67 -51.60
#